data_AF-A0A3B9G456-F1
#
_entry.id   AF-A0A3B9G456-F1
#
_cell.length_a   1.000
_cell.length_b   1.000
_cell.length_c   1.000
_cell.angle_alpha   90.00
_cell.angle_beta   90.00
_cell.angle_gamma   90.00
#
_symmetry.space_group_name_H-M   'P 1'
#
loop_
_entity.id
_entity.type
_entity.pdbx_description
1 polymer ?
#
loop_
_entity_poly.entity_id
_entity_poly.type
_entity_poly.pdbx_seq_one_letter_code
_entity_poly.pdbx_strand_id
1 'polypeptide(L)'
;MYEKEFGMERTPFVRNIPPEQLYESPAMREALSRLQFAAARQLFAVVTADAGCGKSTLLRRFNESLPKDKYLVMYVSDSKLTPKWLYKGLLDQLGLEAGFYRG
;
A
#
# COMPACT_ATOMS: atom_id res chain seq x y z
N MET A 1 29.68 -5.04 3.55
CA MET A 1 30.92 -5.61 2.96
C MET A 1 30.84 -5.58 1.45
N TYR A 2 29.69 -5.90 0.85
CA TYR A 2 29.46 -5.76 -0.59
C TYR A 2 29.26 -4.31 -1.05
N GLU A 3 28.71 -3.45 -0.19
CA GLU A 3 28.38 -2.07 -0.54
C GLU A 3 29.61 -1.26 -0.96
N LYS A 4 30.72 -1.40 -0.22
CA LYS A 4 31.98 -0.70 -0.52
C LYS A 4 32.64 -1.23 -1.80
N GLU A 5 32.63 -2.54 -2.03
CA GLU A 5 33.25 -3.18 -3.20
C GLU A 5 32.54 -2.82 -4.51
N PHE A 6 31.21 -2.61 -4.48
CA PHE A 6 30.41 -2.27 -5.66
C PHE A 6 30.00 -0.79 -5.71
N GLY A 7 30.52 0.06 -4.83
CA GLY A 7 30.20 1.49 -4.80
C GLY A 7 28.72 1.80 -4.53
N MET A 8 28.02 0.94 -3.79
CA MET A 8 26.61 1.11 -3.46
C MET A 8 26.45 1.96 -2.19
N GLU A 9 25.54 2.93 -2.22
CA GLU A 9 25.22 3.74 -1.03
C GLU A 9 24.42 2.97 0.02
N ARG A 10 23.72 1.90 -0.39
CA ARG A 10 22.80 1.14 0.45
C ARG A 10 22.84 -0.34 0.08
N THR A 11 22.45 -1.20 1.02
CA THR A 11 22.28 -2.63 0.76
C THR A 11 21.19 -2.85 -0.30
N PRO A 12 21.48 -3.50 -1.43
CA PRO A 12 20.50 -3.73 -2.49
C PRO A 12 19.51 -4.85 -2.11
N PHE A 13 18.40 -4.95 -2.86
CA PHE A 13 17.39 -6.02 -2.76
C PHE A 13 16.76 -6.23 -1.37
N VAL A 14 16.78 -5.20 -0.52
CA VAL A 14 16.09 -5.23 0.77
C VAL A 14 14.57 -5.34 0.57
N ARG A 15 13.90 -6.06 1.48
CA ARG A 15 12.44 -6.29 1.39
C ARG A 15 11.62 -4.99 1.43
N ASN A 16 12.09 -3.99 2.17
CA ASN A 16 11.36 -2.76 2.44
C ASN A 16 12.10 -1.54 1.89
N ILE A 17 12.25 -1.50 0.56
CA ILE A 17 12.73 -0.29 -0.12
C ILE A 17 11.75 0.86 0.20
N PRO A 18 12.26 2.05 0.59
CA PRO A 18 11.42 3.22 0.76
C PRO A 18 10.63 3.52 -0.52
N PRO A 19 9.33 3.87 -0.43
CA PRO A 19 8.50 4.08 -1.62
C PRO A 19 9.08 5.10 -2.61
N GLU A 20 9.82 6.09 -2.11
CA GLU A 20 10.45 7.17 -2.89
C GLU A 20 11.66 6.67 -3.70
N GLN A 21 12.21 5.51 -3.35
CA GLN A 21 13.34 4.86 -4.01
C GLN A 21 12.91 3.70 -4.92
N LEU A 22 11.61 3.46 -5.05
CA LEU A 22 11.10 2.42 -5.95
C LEU A 22 11.33 2.84 -7.40
N TYR A 23 11.83 1.89 -8.20
CA TYR A 23 11.92 2.08 -9.64
C TYR A 23 10.52 2.11 -10.27
N GLU A 24 10.11 3.28 -10.75
CA GLU A 24 8.83 3.47 -11.41
C GLU A 24 8.90 3.09 -12.89
N SER A 25 8.65 1.81 -13.18
CA SER A 25 8.50 1.33 -14.55
C SER A 25 7.33 2.02 -15.26
N PRO A 26 7.29 2.04 -16.61
CA PRO A 26 6.17 2.59 -17.36
C PRO A 26 4.81 2.00 -16.95
N ALA A 27 4.75 0.68 -16.73
CA ALA A 27 3.55 -0.01 -16.27
C ALA A 27 3.12 0.43 -14.85
N MET A 28 4.08 0.62 -13.94
CA MET A 28 3.79 1.13 -12.60
C MET A 28 3.26 2.55 -12.63
N ARG A 29 3.86 3.43 -13.45
CA ARG A 29 3.41 4.81 -13.64
C ARG A 29 1.98 4.86 -14.16
N GLU A 30 1.65 4.04 -15.15
CA GLU A 30 0.29 3.96 -15.69
C GLU A 30 -0.71 3.46 -14.65
N ALA A 31 -0.37 2.40 -13.91
CA ALA A 31 -1.23 1.87 -12.86
C ALA A 31 -1.44 2.88 -11.72
N LEU A 32 -0.40 3.62 -11.31
CA LEU A 32 -0.51 4.70 -10.33
C LEU A 32 -1.47 5.80 -10.80
N SER A 33 -1.34 6.26 -12.04
CA SER A 33 -2.24 7.28 -12.60
C SER A 33 -3.70 6.84 -12.61
N ARG A 34 -3.96 5.56 -12.97
CA ARG A 34 -5.32 4.99 -12.94
C ARG A 34 -5.88 4.89 -11.52
N LEU A 35 -5.06 4.50 -10.54
CA LEU A 35 -5.45 4.46 -9.12
C LEU A 35 -5.71 5.86 -8.55
N GLN A 36 -4.88 6.85 -8.89
CA GLN A 36 -5.09 8.24 -8.49
C GLN A 36 -6.39 8.80 -9.06
N PHE A 37 -6.68 8.52 -10.34
CA PHE A 37 -7.96 8.88 -10.94
C PHE A 37 -9.16 8.23 -10.23
N ALA A 38 -9.05 6.94 -9.90
CA ALA A 38 -10.09 6.24 -9.16
C ALA A 38 -10.33 6.84 -7.77
N ALA A 39 -9.27 7.13 -7.02
CA ALA A 39 -9.40 7.76 -5.70
C ALA A 39 -10.00 9.17 -5.76
N ALA A 40 -9.54 10.00 -6.71
CA ALA A 40 -10.05 11.36 -6.90
C ALA A 40 -11.55 11.40 -7.26
N ARG A 41 -12.07 10.34 -7.88
CA ARG A 41 -13.48 10.20 -8.26
C ARG A 41 -14.26 9.23 -7.38
N GLN A 42 -13.68 8.75 -6.28
CA GLN A 42 -14.28 7.79 -5.36
C GLN A 42 -14.82 6.53 -6.05
N LEU A 43 -14.07 6.02 -7.03
CA LEU A 43 -14.43 4.83 -7.81
C LEU A 43 -13.91 3.55 -7.14
N PHE A 44 -14.56 2.44 -7.47
CA PHE A 44 -14.07 1.10 -7.15
C PHE A 44 -13.05 0.66 -8.21
N ALA A 45 -11.89 0.15 -7.77
CA ALA A 45 -10.82 -0.31 -8.65
C ALA A 45 -10.28 -1.67 -8.19
N VAL A 46 -9.89 -2.50 -9.16
CA VAL A 46 -9.28 -3.82 -8.92
C VAL A 46 -7.93 -3.86 -9.61
N VAL A 47 -6.88 -4.24 -8.87
CA VAL A 47 -5.54 -4.43 -9.40
C VAL A 47 -5.24 -5.92 -9.51
N THR A 48 -4.99 -6.40 -10.71
CA THR A 48 -4.69 -7.82 -11.00
C THR A 48 -3.28 -7.97 -11.56
N ALA A 49 -2.60 -9.05 -11.18
CA ALA A 49 -1.31 -9.52 -11.69
C ALA A 49 -0.95 -10.83 -10.97
N ASP A 50 0.07 -11.54 -11.46
CA ASP A 50 0.58 -12.74 -10.79
C ASP A 50 1.29 -12.43 -9.45
N ALA A 51 1.53 -13.48 -8.66
CA ALA A 51 2.31 -13.37 -7.43
C ALA A 51 3.74 -12.89 -7.74
N GLY A 52 4.25 -11.94 -6.96
CA GLY A 52 5.58 -11.36 -7.17
C GLY A 52 5.64 -10.20 -8.17
N CYS A 53 4.56 -9.88 -8.91
CA CYS A 53 4.54 -8.75 -9.87
C CYS A 53 4.42 -7.35 -9.23
N GLY A 54 4.67 -7.21 -7.93
CA GLY A 54 4.74 -5.89 -7.29
C GLY A 54 3.40 -5.22 -6.93
N LYS A 55 2.27 -5.96 -6.89
CA LYS A 55 0.96 -5.38 -6.50
C LYS A 55 0.98 -4.64 -5.16
N SER A 56 1.52 -5.28 -4.11
CA SER A 56 1.62 -4.64 -2.80
C SER A 56 2.60 -3.47 -2.81
N THR A 57 3.65 -3.54 -3.61
CA THR A 57 4.63 -2.47 -3.81
C THR A 57 4.00 -1.25 -4.50
N LEU A 58 3.16 -1.47 -5.51
CA LEU A 58 2.36 -0.45 -6.18
C LEU A 58 1.44 0.25 -5.17
N LEU A 59 0.72 -0.49 -4.33
CA LEU A 59 -0.17 0.10 -3.31
C LEU A 59 0.60 0.92 -2.26
N ARG A 60 1.81 0.51 -1.87
CA ARG A 60 2.69 1.30 -1.00
C ARG A 60 3.09 2.62 -1.66
N ARG A 61 3.51 2.60 -2.93
CA ARG A 61 3.84 3.81 -3.68
C ARG A 61 2.62 4.73 -3.86
N PHE A 62 1.46 4.12 -4.10
CA PHE A 62 0.19 4.83 -4.24
C PHE A 62 -0.19 5.55 -2.94
N ASN A 63 -0.10 4.88 -1.79
CA ASN A 63 -0.31 5.52 -0.49
C ASN A 63 0.57 6.77 -0.32
N GLU A 64 1.87 6.68 -0.65
CA GLU A 64 2.79 7.83 -0.53
C GLU A 64 2.54 8.94 -1.55
N SER A 65 1.87 8.66 -2.68
CA SER A 65 1.55 9.71 -3.66
C SER A 65 0.28 10.49 -3.33
N LEU A 66 -0.54 10.01 -2.39
CA LEU A 66 -1.77 10.68 -1.99
C LEU A 66 -1.49 11.80 -0.97
N PRO A 67 -2.07 13.01 -1.16
CA PRO A 67 -2.01 14.09 -0.17
C PRO A 67 -2.65 13.65 1.17
N LYS A 68 -1.84 13.60 2.23
CA LYS A 68 -2.25 13.07 3.55
C LYS A 68 -3.27 13.95 4.27
N ASP A 69 -3.38 15.21 3.87
CA ASP A 69 -4.40 16.17 4.32
C ASP A 69 -5.79 15.90 3.72
N LYS A 70 -5.86 15.14 2.61
CA LYS A 70 -7.11 14.87 1.89
C LYS A 70 -7.54 13.41 1.95
N TYR A 71 -6.58 12.49 2.03
CA TYR A 71 -6.82 11.06 1.97
C TYR A 71 -6.37 10.38 3.25
N LEU A 72 -7.30 9.66 3.87
CA LEU A 72 -6.99 8.66 4.88
C LEU A 72 -6.99 7.27 4.21
N VAL A 73 -5.84 6.60 4.23
CA VAL A 73 -5.72 5.24 3.70
C VAL A 73 -5.90 4.25 4.83
N MET A 74 -6.94 3.42 4.74
CA MET A 74 -7.15 2.29 5.62
C MET A 74 -6.75 1.01 4.90
N TYR A 75 -5.76 0.30 5.42
CA TYR A 75 -5.20 -0.90 4.80
C TYR A 75 -5.74 -2.16 5.48
N VAL A 76 -6.27 -3.10 4.70
CA VAL A 76 -6.77 -4.39 5.19
C VAL A 76 -6.10 -5.50 4.39
N SER A 77 -5.33 -6.34 5.07
CA SER A 77 -4.67 -7.52 4.50
C SER A 77 -4.97 -8.76 5.34
N ASP A 78 -6.17 -9.32 5.16
CA ASP A 78 -6.58 -10.58 5.78
C ASP A 78 -7.29 -11.45 4.74
N SER A 79 -6.79 -12.68 4.56
CA SER A 79 -7.35 -13.65 3.61
C SER A 79 -8.59 -14.38 4.15
N LYS A 80 -8.87 -14.26 5.45
CA LYS A 80 -10.03 -14.85 6.14
C LYS A 80 -10.94 -13.75 6.73
N LEU A 81 -11.04 -12.63 6.02
CA LEU A 81 -11.79 -11.47 6.45
C LEU A 81 -13.29 -11.78 6.59
N THR A 82 -13.81 -11.70 7.80
CA THR A 82 -15.25 -11.70 8.06
C THR A 82 -15.77 -10.26 8.12
N PRO A 83 -17.07 -10.00 7.94
CA PRO A 83 -17.63 -8.66 8.11
C PRO A 83 -17.27 -8.05 9.48
N LYS A 84 -17.30 -8.85 10.56
CA LYS A 84 -16.90 -8.40 11.90
C LYS A 84 -15.45 -7.91 11.93
N TRP A 85 -14.51 -8.67 11.35
CA TRP A 85 -13.10 -8.30 11.34
C TRP A 85 -12.80 -7.13 10.41
N LEU A 86 -13.55 -6.99 9.30
CA LEU A 86 -13.48 -5.79 8.46
C LEU A 86 -13.82 -4.53 9.26
N TYR A 87 -14.99 -4.49 9.91
CA TYR A 87 -15.39 -3.30 10.67
C TYR A 87 -14.44 -3.02 11.83
N LYS A 88 -14.04 -4.04 12.60
CA LYS A 88 -13.06 -3.86 13.69
C LYS A 88 -11.74 -3.29 13.15
N GLY A 89 -11.20 -3.86 12.08
CA GLY A 89 -9.91 -3.42 11.52
C GLY A 89 -9.92 -1.98 11.00
N LEU A 90 -11.07 -1.50 10.50
CA LEU A 90 -11.23 -0.10 10.10
C LEU A 90 -11.36 0.83 11.33
N LEU A 91 -12.14 0.42 12.34
CA LEU A 91 -12.28 1.18 13.58
C LEU A 91 -10.96 1.32 14.34
N ASP A 92 -10.19 0.24 14.45
CA ASP A 92 -8.87 0.24 15.10
C ASP A 92 -7.92 1.25 14.41
N GLN A 93 -7.94 1.31 13.07
CA GLN A 93 -7.13 2.27 12.29
C GLN A 93 -7.58 3.72 12.47
N LEU A 94 -8.83 3.95 12.86
CA LEU A 94 -9.38 5.25 13.24
C LEU A 94 -9.16 5.58 14.72
N GLY A 95 -8.55 4.69 15.50
CA GLY A 95 -8.35 4.86 16.94
C GLY A 95 -9.64 4.65 17.76
N LEU A 96 -10.61 3.91 17.23
CA LEU A 96 -11.91 3.65 17.86
C LEU A 96 -12.00 2.19 18.33
N GLU A 97 -12.55 1.99 19.52
CA GLU A 97 -12.87 0.65 20.00
C GLU A 97 -14.18 0.15 19.40
N ALA A 98 -14.16 -1.08 18.89
CA ALA A 98 -15.36 -1.73 18.36
C ALA A 98 -16.31 -2.13 19.49
N GLY A 99 -17.47 -1.46 19.60
CA GLY A 99 -18.46 -1.67 20.66
C GLY A 99 -19.14 -3.06 20.72
N PHE A 100 -18.76 -3.98 19.85
CA PHE A 100 -19.25 -5.37 19.85
C PHE A 100 -18.41 -6.30 20.75
N TYR A 101 -17.27 -5.82 21.28
CA TYR A 101 -16.49 -6.53 22.29
C TYR A 101 -16.95 -6.11 23.69
N ARG A 102 -17.76 -6.96 24.32
CA ARG A 102 -17.98 -6.95 25.76
C ARG A 102 -17.20 -8.15 26.33
N GLY A 103 -15.94 -7.94 26.71
CA GLY A 103 -15.05 -8.97 27.27
C GLY A 103 -13.81 -9.22 26.42
#